data_AF-A0A374PBR4-F1
#
_entry.id   AF-A0A374PBR4-F1
#
_cell.length_a   1.000
_cell.length_b   1.000
_cell.length_c   1.000
_cell.angle_alpha   90.00
_cell.angle_beta   90.00
_cell.angle_gamma   90.00
#
_symmetry.space_group_name_H-M   'P 1'
#
loop_
_entity.id
_entity.type
_entity.pdbx_description
1 polymer ?
#
loop_
_entity_poly.entity_id
_entity_poly.type
_entity_poly.pdbx_seq_one_letter_code
_entity_poly.pdbx_strand_id
1 'polypeptide(L)'
;MFCRKCGTEFDGKFCPNCGEPTETIPETPAHQTSINGVPVDNSPVSVPVKEPFYSKIWFIVLMLLFCCFPIGLFLMWKYKKFNKPARVIITLFYVIVFIFGLSNAGSQTSTPVPPAAEISMSEPAGTEEKNTGPAENGETSEPAKTRYKASTYKVGSDIPAGEYVVYCDSFMGYIETAKDSSGTLDSIIANDNISTNSIVTISDGQYFKMTGCYAVPIEEAGSPDTSSDGMFKVGVHIPAGEYKIEVDEDSVMGFGYVEISKDSYHVLDSIISNDNFEGSKYITVSDGQYLKLTGCRIVP
;
A
#
# COMPACT_ATOMS: atom_id res chain seq x y z
N MET A 1 -45.72 2.63 -4.26
CA MET A 1 -45.73 3.63 -3.16
C MET A 1 -44.89 3.11 -2.00
N PHE A 2 -44.34 3.98 -1.14
CA PHE A 2 -43.42 3.54 -0.07
C PHE A 2 -44.11 3.55 1.31
N CYS A 3 -43.93 2.48 2.08
CA CYS A 3 -44.43 2.44 3.44
C CYS A 3 -43.68 3.44 4.33
N ARG A 4 -44.39 4.36 4.98
CA ARG A 4 -43.77 5.36 5.88
C ARG A 4 -43.05 4.76 7.08
N LYS A 5 -43.44 3.55 7.50
CA LYS A 5 -42.93 2.90 8.70
C LYS A 5 -41.69 2.04 8.43
N CYS A 6 -41.66 1.31 7.31
CA CYS A 6 -40.59 0.37 7.02
C CYS A 6 -39.85 0.63 5.69
N GLY A 7 -40.29 1.60 4.90
CA GLY A 7 -39.65 2.00 3.64
C GLY A 7 -39.82 0.99 2.49
N THR A 8 -40.53 -0.12 2.72
CA THR A 8 -40.81 -1.11 1.66
C THR A 8 -41.65 -0.47 0.57
N GLU A 9 -41.24 -0.65 -0.69
CA GLU A 9 -42.06 -0.31 -1.84
C GLU A 9 -43.11 -1.40 -2.05
N PHE A 10 -44.38 -1.01 -2.13
CA PHE A 10 -45.48 -1.93 -2.35
C PHE A 10 -46.62 -1.24 -3.09
N ASP A 11 -47.55 -2.05 -3.56
CA ASP A 11 -48.80 -1.62 -4.17
C ASP A 11 -49.95 -2.41 -3.53
N GLY A 12 -50.98 -1.71 -3.04
CA GLY A 12 -52.07 -2.30 -2.26
C GLY A 12 -52.46 -1.52 -1.01
N LYS A 13 -53.61 -1.84 -0.40
CA LYS A 13 -54.18 -1.02 0.70
C LYS A 13 -53.39 -1.12 2.01
N PHE A 14 -52.64 -2.20 2.23
CA PHE A 14 -51.88 -2.46 3.45
C PHE A 14 -50.46 -2.88 3.12
N CYS A 15 -49.48 -2.40 3.89
CA CYS A 15 -48.10 -2.79 3.72
C CYS A 15 -47.91 -4.28 4.02
N PRO A 16 -47.36 -5.10 3.10
CA PRO A 16 -47.20 -6.53 3.28
C PRO A 16 -46.18 -6.89 4.38
N ASN A 17 -45.31 -5.94 4.75
CA ASN A 17 -44.24 -6.17 5.72
C ASN A 17 -44.64 -5.77 7.15
N CYS A 18 -45.51 -4.77 7.33
CA CYS A 18 -45.84 -4.25 8.66
C CYS A 18 -47.33 -3.99 8.92
N GLY A 19 -48.21 -4.24 7.94
CA GLY A 19 -49.66 -4.15 8.08
C GLY A 19 -50.24 -2.73 8.11
N GLU A 20 -49.42 -1.69 7.87
CA GLU A 20 -49.87 -0.29 7.95
C GLU A 20 -50.83 0.04 6.78
N PRO A 21 -52.02 0.62 7.04
CA PRO A 21 -52.95 1.03 5.99
C PRO A 21 -52.42 2.26 5.24
N THR A 22 -52.74 2.33 3.95
CA THR A 22 -52.41 3.49 3.12
C THR A 22 -53.55 4.49 3.17
N GLU A 23 -53.42 5.56 3.94
CA GLU A 23 -54.35 6.70 3.86
C GLU A 23 -54.06 7.53 2.61
N THR A 24 -55.06 7.62 1.73
CA THR A 24 -55.05 8.50 0.55
C THR A 24 -55.66 9.84 0.97
N ILE A 25 -54.86 10.91 0.95
CA ILE A 25 -55.37 12.28 1.06
C ILE A 25 -55.54 12.80 -0.38
N PRO A 26 -56.74 13.25 -0.81
CA PRO A 26 -56.92 13.83 -2.13
C PRO A 26 -56.25 15.20 -2.21
N GLU A 27 -55.55 15.46 -3.31
CA GLU A 27 -54.95 16.75 -3.62
C GLU A 27 -56.03 17.84 -3.74
N THR A 28 -55.86 18.96 -3.02
CA THR A 28 -56.65 20.19 -3.20
C THR A 28 -55.67 21.37 -3.31
N PRO A 29 -55.93 22.38 -4.17
CA PRO A 29 -54.90 23.34 -4.58
C PRO A 29 -54.53 24.31 -3.46
N ALA A 30 -53.27 24.76 -3.48
CA ALA A 30 -52.66 25.62 -2.48
C ALA A 30 -53.45 26.92 -2.24
N HIS A 31 -54.03 27.06 -1.05
CA HIS A 31 -54.43 28.36 -0.52
C HIS A 31 -53.39 28.79 0.52
N GLN A 32 -52.73 29.92 0.28
CA GLN A 32 -51.82 30.53 1.23
C GLN A 32 -52.62 31.06 2.44
N THR A 33 -52.25 30.62 3.64
CA THR A 33 -52.75 31.13 4.91
C THR A 33 -51.70 32.04 5.53
N SER A 34 -52.03 33.33 5.72
CA SER A 34 -51.23 34.27 6.50
C SER A 34 -51.82 34.41 7.90
N ILE A 35 -50.98 34.32 8.93
CA ILE A 35 -51.31 34.75 10.30
C ILE A 35 -50.34 35.88 10.67
N ASN A 36 -50.89 37.05 11.01
CA ASN A 36 -50.16 38.27 11.44
C ASN A 36 -49.05 38.76 10.50
N GLY A 37 -49.26 38.69 9.18
CA GLY A 37 -48.44 39.41 8.20
C GLY A 37 -47.02 38.85 7.97
N VAL A 38 -46.68 37.68 8.51
CA VAL A 38 -45.41 36.98 8.22
C VAL A 38 -45.72 35.76 7.34
N PRO A 39 -45.07 35.61 6.16
CA PRO A 39 -45.23 34.41 5.35
C PRO A 39 -44.66 33.20 6.09
N VAL A 40 -45.52 32.22 6.40
CA VAL A 40 -45.11 30.96 7.01
C VAL A 40 -44.68 30.02 5.90
N ASP A 41 -43.38 29.75 5.83
CA ASP A 41 -42.82 28.75 4.92
C ASP A 41 -43.20 27.35 5.41
N ASN A 42 -44.13 26.72 4.70
CA ASN A 42 -44.55 25.33 4.93
C ASN A 42 -43.71 24.32 4.13
N SER A 43 -42.47 24.67 3.78
CA SER A 43 -41.53 23.73 3.18
C SER A 43 -41.37 22.52 4.11
N PRO A 44 -41.57 21.28 3.62
CA PRO A 44 -41.34 20.09 4.43
C PRO A 44 -39.87 20.06 4.85
N VAL A 45 -39.62 20.25 6.14
CA VAL A 45 -38.30 20.10 6.73
C VAL A 45 -37.86 18.66 6.49
N SER A 46 -36.98 18.45 5.51
CA SER A 46 -36.34 17.17 5.27
C SER A 46 -35.43 16.88 6.47
N VAL A 47 -35.93 16.08 7.41
CA VAL A 47 -35.13 15.58 8.53
C VAL A 47 -33.92 14.85 7.92
N PRO A 48 -32.67 15.23 8.24
CA PRO A 48 -31.50 14.57 7.69
C PRO A 48 -31.52 13.11 8.14
N VAL A 49 -31.77 12.20 7.20
CA VAL A 49 -31.71 10.75 7.46
C VAL A 49 -30.26 10.43 7.78
N LYS A 50 -29.95 10.27 9.07
CA LYS A 50 -28.61 9.93 9.55
C LYS A 50 -28.18 8.63 8.88
N GLU A 51 -27.07 8.67 8.14
CA GLU A 51 -26.48 7.48 7.55
C GLU A 51 -26.27 6.41 8.63
N PRO A 52 -26.74 5.17 8.41
CA PRO A 52 -26.52 4.10 9.37
C PRO A 52 -25.04 3.75 9.46
N PHE A 53 -24.58 3.31 10.63
CA PHE A 53 -23.14 3.08 10.89
C PHE A 53 -22.49 2.09 9.90
N TYR A 54 -23.23 1.10 9.42
CA TYR A 54 -22.71 0.08 8.50
C TYR A 54 -22.46 0.58 7.07
N SER A 55 -22.88 1.82 6.77
CA SER A 55 -22.56 2.52 5.52
C SER A 55 -21.30 3.39 5.63
N LYS A 56 -20.68 3.49 6.80
CA LYS A 56 -19.47 4.30 7.02
C LYS A 56 -18.23 3.57 6.49
N ILE A 57 -17.30 4.32 5.88
CA ILE A 57 -16.09 3.77 5.23
C ILE A 57 -15.28 2.94 6.23
N TRP A 58 -15.02 3.44 7.43
CA TRP A 58 -14.28 2.72 8.47
C TRP A 58 -14.92 1.36 8.83
N PHE A 59 -16.26 1.28 8.84
CA PHE A 59 -16.96 0.03 9.11
C PHE A 59 -16.86 -0.95 7.94
N ILE A 60 -16.95 -0.46 6.69
CA ILE A 60 -16.76 -1.29 5.50
C ILE A 60 -15.33 -1.86 5.47
N VAL A 61 -14.31 -1.03 5.76
CA VAL A 61 -12.91 -1.45 5.87
C VAL A 61 -12.72 -2.45 7.00
N LEU A 62 -13.32 -2.21 8.17
CA LEU A 62 -13.29 -3.17 9.29
C LEU A 62 -13.86 -4.53 8.90
N MET A 63 -15.00 -4.57 8.19
CA MET A 63 -15.62 -5.82 7.74
C MET A 63 -14.80 -6.54 6.66
N LEU A 64 -14.04 -5.80 5.84
CA LEU A 64 -13.09 -6.38 4.88
C LEU A 64 -11.88 -7.02 5.59
N LEU A 65 -11.37 -6.37 6.64
CA LEU A 65 -10.17 -6.82 7.36
C LEU A 65 -10.43 -8.04 8.27
N PHE A 66 -11.58 -8.12 8.96
CA PHE A 66 -11.82 -9.06 10.07
C PHE A 66 -12.45 -10.41 9.68
N CYS A 67 -12.06 -11.01 8.54
CA CYS A 67 -12.57 -12.31 8.05
C CYS A 67 -14.08 -12.39 7.70
N CYS A 68 -14.85 -11.31 7.80
CA CYS A 68 -16.22 -11.22 7.26
C CYS A 68 -16.22 -10.76 5.80
N PHE A 69 -15.29 -11.29 4.98
CA PHE A 69 -15.08 -10.87 3.59
C PHE A 69 -16.35 -10.87 2.70
N PRO A 70 -17.34 -11.80 2.80
CA PRO A 70 -18.54 -11.70 1.96
C PRO A 70 -19.39 -10.48 2.31
N ILE A 71 -19.43 -10.09 3.59
CA ILE A 71 -20.18 -8.93 4.06
C ILE A 71 -19.45 -7.65 3.68
N GLY A 72 -18.13 -7.60 3.89
CA GLY A 72 -17.30 -6.45 3.50
C GLY A 72 -17.39 -6.15 1.99
N LEU A 73 -17.23 -7.16 1.14
CA LEU A 73 -17.36 -7.00 -0.32
C LEU A 73 -18.77 -6.56 -0.72
N PHE A 74 -19.81 -7.17 -0.14
CA PHE A 74 -21.19 -6.77 -0.41
C PHE A 74 -21.45 -5.30 -0.07
N LEU A 75 -21.03 -4.86 1.13
CA LEU A 75 -21.20 -3.47 1.57
C LEU A 75 -20.43 -2.49 0.67
N MET A 76 -19.21 -2.86 0.25
CA MET A 76 -18.39 -2.08 -0.68
C MET A 76 -19.11 -1.85 -2.02
N TRP A 77 -19.70 -2.90 -2.61
CA TRP A 77 -20.42 -2.80 -3.88
C TRP A 77 -21.81 -2.15 -3.76
N LYS A 78 -22.47 -2.30 -2.61
CA LYS A 78 -23.76 -1.66 -2.31
C LYS A 78 -23.63 -0.15 -2.18
N TYR A 79 -22.67 0.32 -1.37
CA TYR A 79 -22.52 1.74 -1.05
C TYR A 79 -21.63 2.51 -2.03
N LYS A 80 -20.82 1.82 -2.84
CA LYS A 80 -20.01 2.41 -3.92
C LYS A 80 -19.17 3.63 -3.50
N LYS A 81 -18.80 3.71 -2.22
CA LYS A 81 -17.97 4.80 -1.66
C LYS A 81 -16.54 4.81 -2.19
N PHE A 82 -16.10 3.71 -2.79
CA PHE A 82 -14.80 3.55 -3.45
C PHE A 82 -14.92 3.66 -4.97
N ASN A 83 -13.83 4.13 -5.60
CA ASN A 83 -13.70 4.20 -7.05
C ASN A 83 -13.92 2.83 -7.71
N LYS A 84 -14.50 2.83 -8.92
CA LYS A 84 -14.74 1.60 -9.70
C LYS A 84 -13.48 0.71 -9.83
N PRO A 85 -12.29 1.24 -10.19
CA PRO A 85 -11.08 0.42 -10.26
C PRO A 85 -10.70 -0.19 -8.90
N ALA A 86 -10.73 0.58 -7.81
CA ALA A 86 -10.43 0.08 -6.46
C ALA A 86 -11.34 -1.09 -6.05
N ARG A 87 -12.65 -1.01 -6.34
CA ARG A 87 -13.60 -2.10 -6.07
C ARG A 87 -13.28 -3.38 -6.83
N VAL A 88 -12.83 -3.25 -8.08
CA VAL A 88 -12.41 -4.40 -8.90
C VAL A 88 -11.14 -5.03 -8.34
N ILE A 89 -10.11 -4.22 -8.03
CA ILE A 89 -8.83 -4.70 -7.49
C ILE A 89 -9.03 -5.42 -6.15
N ILE A 90 -9.77 -4.81 -5.22
CA ILE A 90 -10.04 -5.41 -3.90
C ILE A 90 -10.81 -6.73 -4.07
N THR A 91 -11.80 -6.77 -4.95
CA THR A 91 -12.55 -8.01 -5.21
C THR A 91 -11.66 -9.11 -5.77
N LEU A 92 -10.76 -8.79 -6.71
CA LEU A 92 -9.80 -9.74 -7.28
C LEU A 92 -8.83 -10.28 -6.22
N PHE A 93 -8.30 -9.42 -5.35
CA PHE A 93 -7.41 -9.82 -4.25
C PHE A 93 -8.07 -10.87 -3.34
N TYR A 94 -9.30 -10.62 -2.87
CA TYR A 94 -10.00 -11.57 -2.00
C TYR A 94 -10.41 -12.87 -2.73
N VAL A 95 -10.71 -12.81 -4.03
CA VAL A 95 -10.96 -14.02 -4.85
C VAL A 95 -9.69 -14.87 -4.97
N ILE A 96 -8.54 -14.24 -5.19
CA ILE A 96 -7.23 -14.91 -5.23
C ILE A 96 -6.93 -15.54 -3.86
N VAL A 97 -7.05 -14.78 -2.77
CA VAL A 97 -6.85 -15.30 -1.40
C VAL A 97 -7.82 -16.44 -1.07
N PHE A 98 -9.06 -16.42 -1.58
CA PHE A 98 -10.00 -17.53 -1.40
C PHE A 98 -9.59 -18.80 -2.17
N ILE A 99 -9.13 -18.65 -3.41
CA ILE A 99 -8.65 -19.77 -4.25
C ILE A 99 -7.39 -20.41 -3.64
N PHE A 100 -6.43 -19.59 -3.21
CA PHE A 100 -5.18 -20.09 -2.62
C PHE A 100 -5.34 -20.50 -1.14
N GLY A 101 -6.23 -19.84 -0.39
CA GLY A 101 -6.50 -20.15 1.02
C GLY A 101 -7.26 -21.46 1.24
N LEU A 102 -8.08 -21.89 0.27
CA LEU A 102 -8.72 -23.23 0.28
C LEU A 102 -7.75 -24.37 -0.10
N SER A 103 -6.58 -24.06 -0.64
CA SER A 103 -5.60 -25.07 -1.07
C SER A 103 -4.72 -25.60 0.08
N ASN A 104 -4.94 -25.15 1.33
CA ASN A 104 -4.32 -25.71 2.54
C ASN A 104 -5.23 -26.70 3.29
N ALA A 105 -5.99 -27.51 2.55
CA ALA A 105 -6.54 -28.77 3.03
C ALA A 105 -5.78 -29.94 2.38
N GLY A 106 -4.62 -30.27 2.97
CA GLY A 106 -3.94 -31.57 2.94
C GLY A 106 -3.84 -32.34 1.62
N SER A 107 -2.62 -32.45 1.10
CA SER A 107 -2.11 -33.73 0.57
C SER A 107 -0.59 -33.75 0.68
N GLN A 108 -0.10 -34.32 1.78
CA GLN A 108 1.25 -34.85 1.83
C GLN A 108 1.37 -35.95 0.79
N THR A 109 2.28 -35.79 -0.15
CA THR A 109 2.87 -36.91 -0.90
C THR A 109 4.36 -36.87 -0.65
N SER A 110 4.77 -37.49 0.45
CA SER A 110 6.13 -37.94 0.67
C SER A 110 6.45 -38.99 -0.40
N THR A 111 7.31 -38.62 -1.34
CA THR A 111 7.98 -39.61 -2.19
C THR A 111 9.37 -39.87 -1.60
N PRO A 112 9.80 -41.14 -1.48
CA PRO A 112 10.95 -41.51 -0.66
C PRO A 112 12.27 -41.28 -1.38
N VAL A 113 13.29 -40.89 -0.60
CA VAL A 113 14.71 -40.88 -0.96
C VAL A 113 15.21 -42.31 -1.20
N PRO A 114 15.91 -42.61 -2.31
CA PRO A 114 16.84 -43.73 -2.39
C PRO A 114 18.28 -43.27 -2.04
N PRO A 115 19.13 -44.18 -1.54
CA PRO A 115 20.22 -43.85 -0.63
C PRO A 115 21.56 -43.53 -1.31
N ALA A 116 22.43 -42.91 -0.51
CA ALA A 116 23.81 -42.57 -0.79
C ALA A 116 24.64 -43.75 -1.34
N ALA A 117 25.45 -43.45 -2.35
CA ALA A 117 26.63 -44.21 -2.72
C ALA A 117 27.86 -43.32 -2.51
N GLU A 118 28.74 -43.74 -1.61
CA GLU A 118 30.11 -43.24 -1.45
C GLU A 118 30.94 -43.55 -2.70
N ILE A 119 31.93 -42.70 -3.02
CA ILE A 119 33.35 -43.04 -3.26
C ILE A 119 34.11 -41.83 -3.87
N SER A 120 35.05 -41.35 -3.07
CA SER A 120 36.48 -41.07 -3.32
C SER A 120 36.99 -40.17 -4.46
N MET A 121 37.93 -39.32 -4.05
CA MET A 121 38.86 -38.48 -4.81
C MET A 121 39.53 -39.19 -6.00
N SER A 122 39.74 -38.43 -7.09
CA SER A 122 40.97 -38.47 -7.88
C SER A 122 41.14 -37.22 -8.75
N GLU A 123 42.27 -36.54 -8.59
CA GLU A 123 42.95 -35.72 -9.62
C GLU A 123 43.52 -36.68 -10.70
N PRO A 124 43.76 -36.25 -11.97
CA PRO A 124 44.91 -35.39 -12.26
C PRO A 124 44.76 -34.39 -13.45
N ALA A 125 45.63 -33.36 -13.41
CA ALA A 125 46.44 -32.78 -14.49
C ALA A 125 45.82 -32.35 -15.85
N GLY A 126 45.83 -31.04 -16.07
CA GLY A 126 46.72 -30.37 -17.04
C GLY A 126 46.40 -30.47 -18.53
N THR A 127 46.00 -29.35 -19.14
CA THR A 127 46.58 -28.92 -20.43
C THR A 127 46.47 -27.41 -20.58
N GLU A 128 47.63 -26.79 -20.81
CA GLU A 128 47.80 -25.40 -21.20
C GLU A 128 47.22 -25.16 -22.61
N GLU A 129 46.62 -23.98 -22.82
CA GLU A 129 46.81 -23.29 -24.09
C GLU A 129 47.03 -21.80 -23.83
N LYS A 130 48.20 -21.35 -24.23
CA LYS A 130 48.71 -19.98 -24.14
C LYS A 130 48.77 -19.41 -25.55
N ASN A 131 48.24 -18.20 -25.72
CA ASN A 131 48.69 -17.10 -26.61
C ASN A 131 47.46 -16.23 -26.98
N THR A 132 47.45 -14.91 -27.02
CA THR A 132 48.46 -13.84 -26.87
C THR A 132 47.64 -12.54 -26.82
N GLY A 133 47.99 -11.56 -25.97
CA GLY A 133 47.55 -10.17 -26.16
C GLY A 133 48.36 -9.48 -27.27
N PRO A 134 48.27 -8.14 -27.49
CA PRO A 134 47.53 -7.14 -26.72
C PRO A 134 46.74 -6.13 -27.59
N ALA A 135 45.76 -5.44 -26.99
CA ALA A 135 45.36 -4.09 -27.43
C ALA A 135 44.80 -3.32 -26.24
N GLU A 136 45.67 -2.47 -25.71
CA GLU A 136 45.36 -1.36 -24.82
C GLU A 136 44.43 -0.40 -25.56
N ASN A 137 43.21 -0.24 -25.07
CA ASN A 137 42.45 0.98 -25.26
C ASN A 137 41.85 1.33 -23.91
N GLY A 138 42.39 2.38 -23.30
CA GLY A 138 41.87 2.96 -22.07
C GLY A 138 40.54 3.61 -22.36
N GLU A 139 39.46 2.86 -22.22
CA GLU A 139 38.17 3.42 -21.88
C GLU A 139 38.12 3.50 -20.37
N THR A 140 38.03 4.74 -19.86
CA THR A 140 37.54 4.99 -18.51
C THR A 140 36.11 4.46 -18.45
N SER A 141 35.96 3.16 -18.16
CA SER A 141 34.68 2.57 -17.86
C SER A 141 34.22 3.18 -16.54
N GLU A 142 33.14 3.95 -16.59
CA GLU A 142 32.31 4.20 -15.41
C GLU A 142 32.17 2.87 -14.65
N PRO A 143 32.40 2.82 -13.32
CA PRO A 143 32.24 1.58 -12.58
C PRO A 143 30.83 1.06 -12.82
N ALA A 144 30.71 -0.22 -13.22
CA ALA A 144 29.43 -0.85 -13.44
C ALA A 144 28.59 -0.72 -12.16
N LYS A 145 27.44 -0.03 -12.24
CA LYS A 145 26.55 0.18 -11.09
C LYS A 145 26.15 -1.16 -10.48
N THR A 146 26.47 -1.32 -9.22
CA THR A 146 26.13 -2.49 -8.42
C THR A 146 24.61 -2.56 -8.24
N ARG A 147 24.00 -3.66 -8.68
CA ARG A 147 22.55 -3.87 -8.58
C ARG A 147 22.24 -5.24 -7.95
N TYR A 148 21.58 -5.22 -6.80
CA TYR A 148 21.10 -6.41 -6.09
C TYR A 148 19.64 -6.65 -6.46
N LYS A 149 19.32 -7.83 -6.98
CA LYS A 149 17.96 -8.19 -7.42
C LYS A 149 17.10 -8.63 -6.24
N ALA A 150 15.80 -8.82 -6.45
CA ALA A 150 14.92 -9.43 -5.45
C ALA A 150 15.45 -10.79 -4.97
N SER A 151 15.72 -10.90 -3.67
CA SER A 151 16.13 -12.12 -2.95
C SER A 151 16.10 -11.84 -1.44
N THR A 152 16.44 -12.85 -0.64
CA THR A 152 16.86 -12.68 0.76
C THR A 152 18.39 -12.72 0.81
N TYR A 153 18.99 -11.69 1.38
CA TYR A 153 20.44 -11.51 1.51
C TYR A 153 20.85 -11.55 2.98
N LYS A 154 21.96 -12.23 3.29
CA LYS A 154 22.66 -12.06 4.57
C LYS A 154 23.61 -10.88 4.47
N VAL A 155 23.35 -9.85 5.26
CA VAL A 155 24.15 -8.60 5.25
C VAL A 155 25.53 -8.87 5.86
N GLY A 156 26.57 -8.42 5.17
CA GLY A 156 27.98 -8.73 5.49
C GLY A 156 28.55 -9.94 4.73
N SER A 157 27.70 -10.73 4.07
CA SER A 157 28.10 -11.87 3.24
C SER A 157 27.67 -11.68 1.79
N ASP A 158 26.37 -11.57 1.57
CA ASP A 158 25.78 -11.56 0.22
C ASP A 158 25.56 -10.14 -0.30
N ILE A 159 25.40 -9.19 0.62
CA ILE A 159 25.28 -7.74 0.38
C ILE A 159 26.06 -7.01 1.49
N PRO A 160 26.92 -6.02 1.17
CA PRO A 160 27.60 -5.24 2.19
C PRO A 160 26.61 -4.46 3.07
N ALA A 161 26.95 -4.26 4.34
CA ALA A 161 26.24 -3.29 5.18
C ALA A 161 26.37 -1.89 4.57
N GLY A 162 25.33 -1.08 4.68
CA GLY A 162 25.30 0.26 4.07
C GLY A 162 23.89 0.78 3.85
N GLU A 163 23.81 1.87 3.09
CA GLU A 163 22.57 2.53 2.71
C GLU A 163 22.30 2.33 1.22
N TYR A 164 21.05 1.98 0.90
CA TYR A 164 20.65 1.59 -0.45
C TYR A 164 19.38 2.32 -0.85
N VAL A 165 19.31 2.73 -2.11
CA VAL A 165 18.03 3.06 -2.74
C VAL A 165 17.45 1.77 -3.30
N VAL A 166 16.27 1.41 -2.81
CA VAL A 166 15.50 0.25 -3.24
C VAL A 166 14.41 0.73 -4.18
N TYR A 167 14.45 0.25 -5.41
CA TYR A 167 13.49 0.59 -6.46
C TYR A 167 12.52 -0.56 -6.66
N CYS A 168 11.23 -0.25 -6.68
CA CYS A 168 10.20 -1.17 -7.12
C CYS A 168 10.23 -1.28 -8.64
N ASP A 169 10.30 -2.51 -9.16
CA ASP A 169 10.22 -2.82 -10.60
C ASP A 169 8.99 -3.67 -10.92
N SER A 170 8.00 -3.64 -10.02
CA SER A 170 6.74 -4.39 -10.08
C SER A 170 5.57 -3.46 -9.71
N PHE A 171 4.33 -3.98 -9.71
CA PHE A 171 3.17 -3.20 -9.27
C PHE A 171 3.26 -2.81 -7.77
N MET A 172 3.87 -3.67 -6.97
CA MET A 172 4.10 -3.45 -5.54
C MET A 172 5.33 -4.24 -5.13
N GLY A 173 6.18 -3.60 -4.35
CA GLY A 173 7.39 -4.13 -3.78
C GLY A 173 7.24 -4.37 -2.28
N TYR A 174 7.95 -5.36 -1.77
CA TYR A 174 8.06 -5.62 -0.34
C TYR A 174 9.53 -5.63 0.07
N ILE A 175 9.84 -4.91 1.14
CA ILE A 175 11.16 -4.90 1.77
C ILE A 175 11.04 -5.30 3.24
N GLU A 176 12.03 -6.03 3.75
CA GLU A 176 12.08 -6.46 5.13
C GLU A 176 13.52 -6.58 5.61
N THR A 177 13.80 -5.99 6.77
CA THR A 177 15.03 -6.22 7.53
C THR A 177 14.69 -7.11 8.73
N ALA A 178 15.48 -8.15 8.94
CA ALA A 178 15.29 -9.10 10.03
C ALA A 178 16.60 -9.36 10.78
N LYS A 179 16.50 -9.70 12.07
CA LYS A 179 17.65 -10.01 12.93
C LYS A 179 18.20 -11.42 12.73
N ASP A 180 17.42 -12.31 12.10
CA ASP A 180 17.79 -13.70 11.83
C ASP A 180 17.03 -14.25 10.60
N SER A 181 17.34 -15.49 10.21
CA SER A 181 16.77 -16.15 9.03
C SER A 181 15.54 -17.02 9.34
N SER A 182 14.90 -16.85 10.50
CA SER A 182 13.79 -17.73 10.93
C SER A 182 12.50 -17.52 10.13
N GLY A 183 12.31 -16.33 9.54
CA GLY A 183 11.08 -15.96 8.84
C GLY A 183 9.87 -15.79 9.77
N THR A 184 10.11 -15.59 11.06
CA THR A 184 9.06 -15.35 12.07
C THR A 184 8.78 -13.86 12.23
N LEU A 185 7.58 -13.50 12.68
CA LEU A 185 7.22 -12.09 12.91
C LEU A 185 8.16 -11.42 13.93
N ASP A 186 8.60 -12.16 14.96
CA ASP A 186 9.50 -11.64 16.00
C ASP A 186 10.92 -11.36 15.48
N SER A 187 11.28 -11.90 14.31
CA SER A 187 12.57 -11.64 13.67
C SER A 187 12.61 -10.32 12.89
N ILE A 188 11.44 -9.80 12.49
CA ILE A 188 11.33 -8.60 11.67
C ILE A 188 11.71 -7.37 12.52
N ILE A 189 12.71 -6.63 12.04
CA ILE A 189 13.12 -5.35 12.61
C ILE A 189 12.26 -4.23 12.02
N ALA A 190 12.16 -4.21 10.69
CA ALA A 190 11.31 -3.29 9.96
C ALA A 190 10.88 -3.92 8.62
N ASN A 191 9.71 -3.55 8.13
CA ASN A 191 9.23 -3.91 6.82
C ASN A 191 8.40 -2.79 6.20
N ASP A 192 8.26 -2.81 4.88
CA ASP A 192 7.53 -1.78 4.15
C ASP A 192 7.01 -2.31 2.81
N ASN A 193 5.91 -1.72 2.35
CA ASN A 193 5.39 -1.93 1.01
C ASN A 193 5.65 -0.67 0.18
N ILE A 194 6.28 -0.82 -0.98
CA ILE A 194 6.72 0.31 -1.80
C ILE A 194 6.17 0.20 -3.22
N SER A 195 5.78 1.31 -3.82
CA SER A 195 5.30 1.41 -5.22
C SER A 195 6.33 2.04 -6.16
N THR A 196 7.21 2.89 -5.62
CA THR A 196 8.26 3.60 -6.38
C THR A 196 9.62 3.26 -5.82
N ASN A 197 10.11 4.00 -4.83
CA ASN A 197 11.38 3.75 -4.19
C ASN A 197 11.32 3.95 -2.68
N SER A 198 12.26 3.33 -1.98
CA SER A 198 12.54 3.59 -0.56
C SER A 198 14.06 3.63 -0.33
N ILE A 199 14.50 4.29 0.72
CA ILE A 199 15.91 4.31 1.12
C ILE A 199 16.01 3.46 2.38
N VAL A 200 16.94 2.52 2.43
CA VAL A 200 17.07 1.57 3.53
C VAL A 200 18.51 1.49 4.00
N THR A 201 18.72 1.60 5.31
CA THR A 201 19.99 1.27 5.96
C THR A 201 19.95 -0.16 6.47
N ILE A 202 20.93 -0.98 6.06
CA ILE A 202 21.09 -2.37 6.50
C ILE A 202 22.44 -2.56 7.18
N SER A 203 22.45 -3.27 8.30
CA SER A 203 23.61 -3.48 9.18
C SER A 203 24.14 -4.92 9.10
N ASP A 204 25.44 -5.08 9.35
CA ASP A 204 26.10 -6.40 9.37
C ASP A 204 25.36 -7.40 10.29
N GLY A 205 25.22 -8.64 9.82
CA GLY A 205 24.53 -9.70 10.54
C GLY A 205 22.99 -9.70 10.41
N GLN A 206 22.39 -8.66 9.83
CA GLN A 206 20.97 -8.66 9.48
C GLN A 206 20.69 -9.52 8.24
N TYR A 207 19.40 -9.75 7.99
CA TYR A 207 18.88 -10.35 6.77
C TYR A 207 18.00 -9.32 6.06
N PHE A 208 18.28 -9.07 4.78
CA PHE A 208 17.53 -8.11 3.97
C PHE A 208 16.80 -8.83 2.85
N LYS A 209 15.47 -8.76 2.87
CA LYS A 209 14.59 -9.42 1.91
C LYS A 209 13.93 -8.37 1.02
N MET A 210 13.93 -8.65 -0.27
CA MET A 210 13.26 -7.85 -1.30
C MET A 210 12.42 -8.74 -2.21
N THR A 211 11.19 -8.31 -2.49
CA THR A 211 10.30 -8.91 -3.49
C THR A 211 9.78 -7.82 -4.41
N GLY A 212 9.83 -8.02 -5.73
CA GLY A 212 9.36 -7.02 -6.70
C GLY A 212 10.17 -5.71 -6.69
N CYS A 213 11.43 -5.80 -6.24
CA CYS A 213 12.35 -4.68 -6.10
C CYS A 213 13.78 -5.08 -6.49
N TYR A 214 14.62 -4.06 -6.62
CA TYR A 214 16.08 -4.19 -6.63
C TYR A 214 16.72 -3.06 -5.81
N ALA A 215 17.91 -3.32 -5.25
CA ALA A 215 18.66 -2.33 -4.48
C ALA A 215 19.93 -1.89 -5.22
N VAL A 216 20.25 -0.60 -5.08
CA VAL A 216 21.49 0.03 -5.56
C VAL A 216 22.11 0.78 -4.38
N PRO A 217 23.42 0.66 -4.10
CA PRO A 217 24.08 1.47 -3.07
C PRO A 217 23.76 2.95 -3.28
N ILE A 218 23.46 3.71 -2.22
CA ILE A 218 22.98 5.08 -2.38
C ILE A 218 23.99 5.99 -3.11
N GLU A 219 25.29 5.75 -2.91
CA GLU A 219 26.38 6.49 -3.57
C GLU A 219 26.48 6.21 -5.08
N GLU A 220 25.90 5.09 -5.54
CA GLU A 220 25.84 4.70 -6.96
C GLU A 220 24.44 4.94 -7.56
N ALA A 221 23.44 5.16 -6.71
CA ALA A 221 22.09 5.48 -7.10
C ALA A 221 22.07 6.88 -7.72
N GLY A 222 21.47 7.00 -8.90
CA GLY A 222 21.11 8.32 -9.41
C GLY A 222 20.05 8.97 -8.52
N SER A 223 19.75 10.24 -8.77
CA SER A 223 18.63 10.90 -8.10
C SER A 223 17.31 10.23 -8.49
N PRO A 224 16.51 9.72 -7.53
CA PRO A 224 15.18 9.22 -7.81
C PRO A 224 14.28 10.36 -8.33
N ASP A 225 13.19 10.00 -9.02
CA ASP A 225 12.21 10.98 -9.47
C ASP A 225 11.53 11.64 -8.27
N THR A 226 11.82 12.92 -8.05
CA THR A 226 11.27 13.69 -6.94
C THR A 226 9.88 14.24 -7.21
N SER A 227 9.32 14.00 -8.41
CA SER A 227 7.98 14.45 -8.79
C SER A 227 6.88 13.43 -8.48
N SER A 228 7.25 12.20 -8.10
CA SER A 228 6.33 11.15 -7.65
C SER A 228 6.44 10.91 -6.14
N ASP A 229 5.59 10.01 -5.62
CA ASP A 229 5.77 9.46 -4.29
C ASP A 229 7.07 8.63 -4.21
N GLY A 230 7.57 8.40 -3.00
CA GLY A 230 8.87 7.77 -2.76
C GLY A 230 9.56 8.27 -1.50
N MET A 231 10.78 7.79 -1.25
CA MET A 231 11.61 8.24 -0.14
C MET A 231 12.85 9.00 -0.63
N PHE A 232 13.11 10.16 -0.03
CA PHE A 232 14.15 11.09 -0.44
C PHE A 232 15.04 11.47 0.76
N LYS A 233 16.36 11.49 0.55
CA LYS A 233 17.32 11.95 1.56
C LYS A 233 17.59 13.43 1.36
N VAL A 234 17.34 14.23 2.39
CA VAL A 234 17.47 15.68 2.36
C VAL A 234 18.95 16.06 2.41
N GLY A 235 19.39 16.92 1.51
CA GLY A 235 20.80 17.22 1.26
C GLY A 235 21.43 16.40 0.15
N VAL A 236 20.78 15.31 -0.28
CA VAL A 236 21.27 14.43 -1.36
C VAL A 236 20.30 14.42 -2.55
N HIS A 237 19.05 14.04 -2.32
CA HIS A 237 18.01 13.96 -3.36
C HIS A 237 17.22 15.26 -3.49
N ILE A 238 16.91 15.91 -2.36
CA ILE A 238 16.18 17.19 -2.31
C ILE A 238 16.91 18.14 -1.35
N PRO A 239 16.95 19.47 -1.62
CA PRO A 239 17.52 20.41 -0.68
C PRO A 239 16.70 20.52 0.62
N ALA A 240 17.32 20.95 1.72
CA ALA A 240 16.59 21.31 2.93
C ALA A 240 15.71 22.55 2.66
N GLY A 241 14.53 22.61 3.30
CA GLY A 241 13.60 23.71 3.08
C GLY A 241 12.16 23.39 3.44
N GLU A 242 11.29 24.34 3.12
CA GLU A 242 9.84 24.17 3.21
C GLU A 242 9.27 23.79 1.85
N TYR A 243 8.44 22.74 1.83
CA TYR A 243 7.81 22.22 0.64
C TYR A 243 6.30 22.20 0.82
N LYS A 244 5.58 22.48 -0.27
CA LYS A 244 4.18 22.13 -0.37
C LYS A 244 4.07 20.72 -0.93
N ILE A 245 3.27 19.88 -0.27
CA ILE A 245 2.93 18.53 -0.75
C ILE A 245 1.44 18.45 -1.05
N GLU A 246 1.06 17.63 -2.02
CA GLU A 246 -0.32 17.40 -2.40
C GLU A 246 -0.60 15.91 -2.62
N VAL A 247 -1.82 15.50 -2.26
CA VAL A 247 -2.32 14.14 -2.51
C VAL A 247 -2.51 13.93 -4.00
N ASP A 248 -2.06 12.78 -4.51
CA ASP A 248 -2.22 12.44 -5.91
C ASP A 248 -3.71 12.26 -6.26
N GLU A 249 -4.14 12.77 -7.41
CA GLU A 249 -5.54 12.69 -7.85
C GLU A 249 -6.03 11.23 -8.00
N ASP A 250 -5.11 10.33 -8.32
CA ASP A 250 -5.32 8.89 -8.48
C ASP A 250 -4.89 8.07 -7.26
N SER A 251 -4.60 8.72 -6.12
CA SER A 251 -4.32 8.03 -4.85
C SER A 251 -5.43 7.02 -4.55
N VAL A 252 -5.06 5.74 -4.51
CA VAL A 252 -5.98 4.62 -4.27
C VAL A 252 -6.65 4.75 -2.90
N MET A 253 -5.95 5.34 -1.95
CA MET A 253 -6.39 5.53 -0.57
C MET A 253 -7.32 6.74 -0.39
N GLY A 254 -7.29 7.69 -1.34
CA GLY A 254 -8.02 8.97 -1.24
C GLY A 254 -7.39 9.97 -0.26
N PHE A 255 -6.23 9.64 0.30
CA PHE A 255 -5.40 10.48 1.16
C PHE A 255 -3.92 10.20 0.86
N GLY A 256 -3.04 11.11 1.25
CA GLY A 256 -1.59 10.95 1.19
C GLY A 256 -1.01 10.65 2.58
N TYR A 257 0.12 9.96 2.61
CA TYR A 257 0.93 9.77 3.81
C TYR A 257 2.27 10.47 3.64
N VAL A 258 2.68 11.23 4.66
CA VAL A 258 4.01 11.84 4.74
C VAL A 258 4.69 11.43 6.04
N GLU A 259 5.99 11.15 5.97
CA GLU A 259 6.84 10.86 7.12
C GLU A 259 8.19 11.57 6.95
N ILE A 260 8.65 12.19 8.03
CA ILE A 260 9.98 12.75 8.18
C ILE A 260 10.69 11.94 9.25
N SER A 261 11.82 11.34 8.90
CA SER A 261 12.60 10.45 9.76
C SER A 261 14.05 10.91 9.86
N LYS A 262 14.70 10.59 10.99
CA LYS A 262 16.11 10.98 11.26
C LYS A 262 17.13 10.05 10.60
N ASP A 263 16.70 8.89 10.16
CA ASP A 263 17.49 7.85 9.48
C ASP A 263 16.56 6.96 8.62
N SER A 264 17.14 6.02 7.88
CA SER A 264 16.43 5.06 7.01
C SER A 264 16.39 3.63 7.57
N TYR A 265 16.33 3.46 8.89
CA TYR A 265 16.15 2.14 9.50
C TYR A 265 14.69 1.64 9.52
N HIS A 266 13.72 2.51 9.17
CA HIS A 266 12.28 2.19 9.14
C HIS A 266 11.71 1.70 10.49
N VAL A 267 12.34 2.07 11.59
CA VAL A 267 11.84 1.79 12.95
C VAL A 267 11.06 2.99 13.49
N LEU A 268 10.10 2.73 14.37
CA LEU A 268 9.22 3.76 14.92
C LEU A 268 9.97 4.90 15.60
N ASP A 269 11.07 4.58 16.29
CA ASP A 269 11.91 5.56 17.01
C ASP A 269 12.66 6.53 16.06
N SER A 270 12.70 6.23 14.76
CA SER A 270 13.31 7.10 13.75
C SER A 270 12.38 8.21 13.27
N ILE A 271 11.07 8.05 13.46
CA ILE A 271 10.06 9.00 12.98
C ILE A 271 10.12 10.28 13.81
N ILE A 272 10.39 11.39 13.14
CA ILE A 272 10.34 12.75 13.73
C ILE A 272 8.90 13.27 13.68
N SER A 273 8.24 13.09 12.53
CA SER A 273 6.83 13.45 12.34
C SER A 273 6.24 12.64 11.20
N ASN A 274 4.97 12.26 11.31
CA ASN A 274 4.21 11.70 10.21
C ASN A 274 2.76 12.22 10.22
N ASP A 275 2.08 12.07 9.09
CA ASP A 275 0.69 12.48 8.96
C ASP A 275 -0.02 11.76 7.81
N ASN A 276 -1.32 11.52 7.97
CA ASN A 276 -2.22 11.16 6.88
C ASN A 276 -3.07 12.39 6.56
N PHE A 277 -2.99 12.90 5.33
CA PHE A 277 -3.61 14.18 4.98
C PHE A 277 -4.42 14.09 3.69
N GLU A 278 -5.38 15.01 3.54
CA GLU A 278 -6.16 15.22 2.32
C GLU A 278 -5.77 16.56 1.68
N GLY A 279 -5.92 16.69 0.36
CA GLY A 279 -5.64 17.93 -0.37
C GLY A 279 -4.15 18.26 -0.40
N SER A 280 -3.75 19.38 0.20
CA SER A 280 -2.35 19.82 0.23
C SER A 280 -1.97 20.43 1.58
N LYS A 281 -0.69 20.35 1.94
CA LYS A 281 -0.13 20.96 3.16
C LYS A 281 1.32 21.39 2.96
N TYR A 282 1.86 22.14 3.90
CA TYR A 282 3.28 22.45 3.97
C TYR A 282 4.00 21.51 4.95
N ILE A 283 5.26 21.21 4.64
CA ILE A 283 6.20 20.47 5.48
C ILE A 283 7.54 21.18 5.47
N THR A 284 8.33 21.03 6.53
CA THR A 284 9.70 21.52 6.61
C THR A 284 10.64 20.36 6.85
N VAL A 285 11.69 20.26 6.02
CA VAL A 285 12.71 19.22 6.13
C VAL A 285 14.10 19.84 6.26
N SER A 286 14.95 19.20 7.05
CA SER A 286 16.32 19.61 7.38
C SER A 286 17.34 18.64 6.78
N ASP A 287 18.56 19.13 6.54
CA ASP A 287 19.67 18.33 6.01
C ASP A 287 19.88 17.04 6.81
N GLY A 288 20.11 15.92 6.10
CA GLY A 288 20.27 14.59 6.70
C GLY A 288 18.98 13.88 7.11
N GLN A 289 17.81 14.52 7.04
CA GLN A 289 16.52 13.86 7.24
C GLN A 289 16.11 13.04 6.01
N TYR A 290 15.11 12.17 6.21
CA TYR A 290 14.50 11.37 5.17
C TYR A 290 13.03 11.74 5.06
N LEU A 291 12.60 12.11 3.86
CA LEU A 291 11.21 12.41 3.53
C LEU A 291 10.62 11.22 2.78
N LYS A 292 9.63 10.55 3.37
CA LYS A 292 8.83 9.52 2.71
C LYS A 292 7.45 10.09 2.37
N LEU A 293 7.06 9.92 1.11
CA LEU A 293 5.76 10.28 0.56
C LEU A 293 5.10 9.02 0.00
N THR A 294 3.80 8.86 0.22
CA THR A 294 3.01 7.76 -0.36
C THR A 294 1.66 8.29 -0.80
N GLY A 295 1.31 8.09 -2.07
CA GLY A 295 0.08 8.64 -2.66
C GLY A 295 0.01 10.17 -2.59
N CYS A 296 1.16 10.83 -2.53
CA CYS A 296 1.33 12.27 -2.56
C CYS A 296 2.72 12.63 -3.09
N ARG A 297 2.87 13.88 -3.53
CA ARG A 297 4.09 14.40 -4.16
C ARG A 297 4.42 15.81 -3.70
N ILE A 298 5.66 16.22 -3.92
CA ILE A 298 6.08 17.63 -3.79
C ILE A 298 5.51 18.42 -4.96
N VAL A 299 4.94 19.59 -4.66
CA VAL A 299 4.51 20.54 -5.68
C VAL A 299 5.70 21.40 -6.12
N PRO A 300 5.95 21.55 -7.43
CA PRO A 300 7.02 22.41 -7.96
C PRO A 300 6.89 23.89 -7.60
#